data_AF-X1IVE5-F1
#
_entry.id   AF-X1IVE5-F1
#
_cell.length_a   1.000
_cell.length_b   1.000
_cell.length_c   1.000
_cell.angle_alpha   90.00
_cell.angle_beta   90.00
_cell.angle_gamma   90.00
#
_symmetry.space_group_name_H-M   'P 1'
#
loop_
_entity.id
_entity.type
_entity.pdbx_description
1 polymer ?
#
loop_
_entity_poly.entity_id
_entity_poly.type
_entity_poly.pdbx_seq_one_letter_code
_entity_poly.pdbx_strand_id
1 'polypeptide(L)' 'MINKDLILSKLLKIKNYIQELKTFSNITFEEYKRDFIKKRAVERLILLLAEVATDINSYVIVE' A
#
# COMPACT_ATOMS: atom_id res chain seq x y z
N MET A 1 -12.48 -21.58 -7.30
CA MET A 1 -11.77 -21.91 -6.05
C MET A 1 -10.79 -20.80 -5.72
N ILE A 2 -10.89 -20.22 -4.52
CA ILE A 2 -9.97 -19.19 -4.01
C ILE A 2 -8.53 -19.66 -4.14
N ASN A 3 -7.77 -18.98 -4.99
CA ASN A 3 -6.34 -19.19 -5.13
C ASN A 3 -5.62 -18.56 -3.92
N LYS A 4 -5.38 -19.39 -2.91
CA LYS A 4 -4.74 -18.99 -1.65
C LYS A 4 -3.35 -18.40 -1.86
N ASP A 5 -2.57 -18.93 -2.80
CA ASP A 5 -1.21 -18.45 -3.09
C ASP A 5 -1.23 -17.03 -3.66
N LEU A 6 -2.23 -16.71 -4.50
CA LEU A 6 -2.41 -15.36 -5.03
C LEU A 6 -2.75 -14.36 -3.91
N ILE A 7 -3.67 -14.72 -3.01
CA ILE A 7 -4.03 -13.85 -1.87
C ILE A 7 -2.81 -13.65 -0.97
N LEU A 8 -2.05 -14.71 -0.68
CA LEU A 8 -0.86 -14.65 0.16
C LEU A 8 0.21 -13.73 -0.45
N SER A 9 0.40 -13.79 -1.77
CA SER A 9 1.28 -12.88 -2.51
C SER A 9 0.83 -11.41 -2.41
N LYS A 10 -0.47 -11.14 -2.54
CA LYS A 10 -1.02 -9.78 -2.38
C LYS A 10 -0.85 -9.26 -0.94
N LEU A 11 -1.07 -10.10 0.07
CA LEU A 11 -0.84 -9.74 1.48
C LEU A 11 0.64 -9.43 1.76
N LEU A 12 1.58 -10.16 1.15
CA LEU A 12 3.00 -9.84 1.23
C LEU A 12 3.31 -8.46 0.61
N LYS A 13 2.68 -8.10 -0.51
CA LYS A 13 2.82 -6.76 -1.10
C LYS A 13 2.33 -5.67 -0.15
N ILE A 14 1.15 -5.85 0.46
CA ILE A 14 0.62 -4.91 1.47
C ILE A 14 1.61 -4.74 2.62
N LYS A 15 2.17 -5.83 3.14
CA LYS A 15 3.17 -5.78 4.20
C LYS A 15 4.39 -4.95 3.81
N ASN A 16 4.91 -5.14 2.60
CA ASN A 16 6.07 -4.40 2.09
C ASN A 16 5.75 -2.90 1.96
N TYR A 17 4.61 -2.54 1.38
CA TYR A 17 4.20 -1.13 1.27
C TYR A 17 3.99 -0.45 2.63
N ILE A 18 3.45 -1.17 3.62
CA ILE A 18 3.36 -0.66 4.99
C ILE A 18 4.76 -0.44 5.60
N GLN A 19 5.70 -1.37 5.37
CA GLN A 19 7.07 -1.21 5.85
C GLN A 19 7.76 -0.01 5.22
N GLU A 20 7.60 0.20 3.92
CA GLU A 20 8.10 1.40 3.23
C GLU A 20 7.44 2.67 3.78
N LEU A 21 6.12 2.67 3.98
CA LEU A 21 5.40 3.83 4.50
C LEU A 21 5.88 4.20 5.92
N LYS A 22 6.21 3.20 6.76
CA LYS A 22 6.78 3.43 8.09
C LYS A 22 8.11 4.18 8.06
N THR A 23 8.89 4.12 6.98
CA THR A 23 10.12 4.92 6.86
C THR A 23 9.86 6.43 6.82
N PHE A 24 8.63 6.82 6.47
CA PHE A 24 8.17 8.21 6.46
C PHE A 24 7.48 8.62 7.77
N SER A 25 7.39 7.76 8.79
CA SER A 25 6.63 8.05 10.02
C SER A 25 7.15 9.22 10.84
N ASN A 26 8.43 9.60 10.65
CA ASN A 26 9.06 10.70 11.39
C ASN A 26 9.02 12.04 10.65
N ILE A 27 8.41 12.14 9.47
CA ILE A 27 8.33 13.42 8.75
C ILE A 27 7.22 14.29 9.34
N THR A 28 7.49 15.58 9.48
CA THR A 28 6.46 16.55 9.82
C THR A 28 5.56 16.84 8.62
N PHE A 29 4.35 17.36 8.86
CA PHE A 29 3.45 17.76 7.78
C PHE A 29 4.03 18.89 6.91
N GLU A 30 4.84 19.77 7.48
CA GLU A 30 5.53 20.83 6.73
C GLU A 30 6.61 20.26 5.80
N GLU A 31 7.40 19.29 6.27
CA GLU A 31 8.36 18.58 5.41
C GLU A 31 7.67 17.80 4.30
N TYR A 32 6.56 17.13 4.62
CA TYR A 32 5.71 16.46 3.63
C TYR A 32 5.23 17.43 2.54
N LYS A 33 4.81 18.66 2.92
CA LYS A 33 4.35 19.66 1.94
C LYS A 33 5.46 20.21 1.06
N ARG A 34 6.67 20.40 1.62
CA ARG A 34 7.78 21.06 0.94
C ARG A 34 8.60 20.11 0.06
N ASP A 35 8.69 18.84 0.44
CA ASP A 35 9.42 17.82 -0.30
C ASP A 35 8.47 17.04 -1.22
N PHE A 36 8.43 17.46 -2.49
CA PHE A 36 7.59 16.82 -3.51
C PHE A 36 7.89 15.34 -3.70
N ILE A 37 9.14 14.91 -3.52
CA ILE A 37 9.55 13.51 -3.70
C ILE A 37 8.97 12.67 -2.57
N LYS A 38 9.13 13.11 -1.32
CA LYS A 38 8.55 12.43 -0.15
C LYS A 38 7.03 12.42 -0.22
N LYS A 39 6.41 13.54 -0.59
CA LYS A 39 4.96 13.64 -0.81
C LYS A 39 4.47 12.56 -1.78
N ARG A 40 5.07 12.53 -2.97
CA ARG A 40 4.69 11.57 -4.02
C ARG A 40 4.91 10.13 -3.59
N ALA A 41 6.00 9.84 -2.86
CA ALA A 41 6.27 8.51 -2.35
C ALA A 41 5.18 8.04 -1.37
N VAL A 42 4.84 8.87 -0.38
CA VAL A 42 3.78 8.59 0.59
C VAL A 42 2.43 8.41 -0.10
N GLU A 43 2.03 9.33 -0.97
CA GLU A 43 0.75 9.25 -1.69
C GLU A 43 0.67 8.01 -2.58
N ARG A 44 1.76 7.64 -3.26
CA ARG A 44 1.82 6.44 -4.10
C ARG A 44 1.72 5.16 -3.27
N LEU A 45 2.38 5.10 -2.11
CA LEU A 45 2.28 3.95 -1.21
C LEU A 45 0.86 3.75 -0.70
N ILE A 46 0.17 4.83 -0.33
CA ILE A 46 -1.24 4.77 0.09
C ILE A 46 -2.14 4.30 -1.06
N LEU A 47 -1.92 4.80 -2.28
CA LEU A 47 -2.68 4.37 -3.46
C LEU A 47 -2.47 2.87 -3.72
N LEU A 48 -1.23 2.39 -3.71
CA LEU A 48 -0.91 0.98 -3.91
C LEU A 48 -1.54 0.07 -2.84
N LEU A 49 -1.59 0.52 -1.58
CA LEU A 49 -2.26 -0.21 -0.50
C LEU A 49 -3.75 -0.36 -0.79
N ALA A 50 -4.43 0.71 -1.21
CA ALA A 50 -5.85 0.70 -1.54
C ALA A 50 -6.14 -0.18 -2.77
N GLU A 51 -5.29 -0.11 -3.81
CA GLU A 51 -5.40 -0.92 -5.02
C GLU A 51 -5.30 -2.43 -4.68
N VAL A 52 -4.28 -2.84 -3.93
CA VAL A 52 -4.09 -4.26 -3.59
C VAL A 52 -5.20 -4.76 -2.66
N ALA A 53 -5.67 -3.95 -1.72
CA ALA A 53 -6.81 -4.32 -0.87
C ALA A 53 -8.10 -4.51 -1.68
N THR A 54 -8.37 -3.61 -2.64
CA THR A 54 -9.54 -3.71 -3.53
C THR A 54 -9.46 -4.92 -4.45
N ASP A 55 -8.26 -5.25 -4.93
CA ASP A 55 -7.98 -6.42 -5.77
C ASP A 55 -8.17 -7.73 -4.97
N ILE A 56 -7.73 -7.78 -3.71
CA ILE A 56 -8.06 -8.90 -2.80
C ILE A 56 -9.58 -9.02 -2.63
N ASN A 57 -10.27 -7.92 -2.33
CA ASN A 57 -11.72 -7.92 -2.12
C ASN A 57 -12.46 -8.41 -3.37
N SER A 58 -12.06 -7.95 -4.56
CA SER A 58 -12.62 -8.40 -5.83
C SER A 58 -12.42 -9.90 -6.01
N TYR A 59 -11.26 -10.43 -5.66
CA TYR A 59 -10.98 -11.86 -5.76
C TYR A 59 -11.82 -12.71 -4.79
N VAL A 60 -12.15 -12.15 -3.62
CA VAL A 60 -12.94 -12.85 -2.59
C VAL A 60 -14.44 -12.75 -2.82
N ILE A 61 -14.94 -11.63 -3.37
CA ILE A 61 -16.37 -11.36 -3.56
C ILE A 61 -16.91 -11.88 -4.89
N VAL A 62 -16.07 -11.91 -5.95
CA VAL A 62 -16.48 -12.35 -7.29
C VAL A 62 -16.54 -13.89 -7.39
N GLU A 63 -16.10 -14.63 -6.36
CA GLU A 63 -16.32 -16.07 -6.21
C GLU A 63 -17.58 -16.41 -5.42
#